data_AF-A0A3D0DWE3-F1
#
_entry.id   AF-A0A3D0DWE3-F1
#
_cell.length_a   1.000
_cell.length_b   1.000
_cell.length_c   1.000
_cell.angle_alpha   90.00
_cell.angle_beta   90.00
_cell.angle_gamma   90.00
#
_symmetry.space_group_name_H-M   'P 1'
#
loop_
_entity.id
_entity.type
_entity.pdbx_description
1 polymer ?
#
loop_
_entity_poly.entity_id
_entity_poly.type
_entity_poly.pdbx_seq_one_letter_code
_entity_poly.pdbx_strand_id
1 'polypeptide(L)'
;LLRLAPLRTEVMLAWLGLALVPLAGSLITEPAAMTLAALMLAPQVFRPGVPEALKYGALGVLFVNVSIGGTLTSYAAPPVLMVAGTWGWDSAYMFAHFGWRAAVAVFINATVIVLLLRKHLAPPPAPTGSEQVVPLKVSLIHLGFLAAVVLLAHHPVLFLGLFMLFLGFTKAYERHQDPLILKEGLLVGFFLAGLVVLGGMQQWWLQPIVSSLGPTALFFGALGLTAITDNAALTYLGSLIAGLSEHSQYMLVAGAVAGGGLTVIANAPNPAGAALLRNGFSDESINALGLLAGALGPTAVAALLFLI
;
A
#
# COMPACT_ATOMS: atom_id res chain seq x y z
N LEU A 1 6.92 -8.38 -21.59
CA LEU A 1 6.80 -9.42 -20.55
C LEU A 1 5.67 -10.43 -20.84
N LEU A 2 4.47 -9.99 -21.29
CA LEU A 2 3.31 -10.84 -21.67
C LEU A 2 3.52 -11.96 -22.71
N ARG A 3 4.62 -11.95 -23.49
CA ARG A 3 4.86 -12.93 -24.57
C ARG A 3 5.90 -14.00 -24.25
N LEU A 4 6.50 -13.98 -23.04
CA LEU A 4 7.69 -14.78 -22.72
C LEU A 4 7.45 -15.94 -21.75
N ALA A 5 6.23 -16.11 -21.20
CA ALA A 5 5.89 -17.23 -20.34
C ALA A 5 4.69 -18.01 -20.92
N PRO A 6 4.74 -19.35 -21.00
CA PRO A 6 3.63 -20.22 -21.45
C PRO A 6 2.50 -20.32 -20.39
N LEU A 7 2.27 -19.24 -19.64
CA LEU A 7 1.26 -19.16 -18.61
C LEU A 7 0.02 -18.47 -19.19
N ARG A 8 -1.16 -18.95 -18.79
CA ARG A 8 -2.45 -18.33 -19.15
C ARG A 8 -2.44 -16.84 -18.81
N THR A 9 -2.91 -15.99 -19.72
CA THR A 9 -2.92 -14.53 -19.57
C THR A 9 -3.55 -14.10 -18.24
N GLU A 10 -4.64 -14.74 -17.84
CA GLU A 10 -5.34 -14.52 -16.56
C GLU A 10 -4.46 -14.73 -15.33
N VAL A 11 -3.68 -15.80 -15.32
CA VAL A 11 -2.77 -16.13 -14.21
C VAL A 11 -1.73 -15.03 -14.07
N MET A 12 -1.21 -14.55 -15.19
CA MET A 12 -0.19 -13.52 -15.19
C MET A 12 -0.76 -12.15 -14.82
N LEU A 13 -1.95 -11.78 -15.29
CA LEU A 13 -2.61 -10.53 -14.90
C LEU A 13 -2.97 -10.51 -13.41
N ALA A 14 -3.48 -11.63 -12.88
CA ALA A 14 -3.74 -11.75 -11.44
C ALA A 14 -2.45 -11.64 -10.62
N TRP A 15 -1.37 -12.29 -11.07
CA TRP A 15 -0.06 -12.18 -10.42
C TRP A 15 0.51 -10.77 -10.49
N LEU A 16 0.41 -10.09 -11.64
CA LEU A 16 0.82 -8.69 -11.79
C LEU A 16 0.06 -7.77 -10.83
N GLY A 17 -1.26 -7.95 -10.71
CA GLY A 17 -2.11 -7.18 -9.80
C GLY A 17 -1.81 -7.44 -8.33
N LEU A 18 -1.33 -8.63 -7.96
CA LEU A 18 -1.02 -9.00 -6.57
C LEU A 18 0.47 -8.84 -6.20
N ALA A 19 1.38 -8.69 -7.18
CA ALA A 19 2.82 -8.57 -6.96
C ALA A 19 3.38 -7.23 -7.43
N LEU A 20 3.41 -7.00 -8.75
CA LEU A 20 4.09 -5.83 -9.31
C LEU A 20 3.35 -4.53 -9.03
N VAL A 21 2.02 -4.52 -9.06
CA VAL A 21 1.25 -3.31 -8.75
C VAL A 21 1.45 -2.88 -7.29
N PRO A 22 1.35 -3.77 -6.28
CA PRO A 22 1.70 -3.42 -4.91
C PRO A 22 3.12 -2.89 -4.72
N LEU A 23 4.13 -3.46 -5.40
CA LEU A 23 5.51 -2.94 -5.34
C LEU A 23 5.66 -1.61 -6.07
N ALA A 24 4.95 -1.42 -7.19
CA ALA A 24 4.90 -0.12 -7.86
C ALA A 24 4.28 0.96 -6.96
N GLY A 25 3.53 0.58 -5.92
CA GLY A 25 3.08 1.44 -4.84
C GLY A 25 4.22 2.23 -4.20
N SER A 26 5.45 1.72 -4.15
CA SER A 26 6.62 2.48 -3.67
C SER A 26 7.05 3.62 -4.60
N LEU A 27 6.58 3.64 -5.84
CA LEU A 27 6.86 4.69 -6.81
C LEU A 27 5.70 5.67 -6.94
N ILE A 28 4.46 5.19 -6.83
CA ILE A 28 3.26 6.01 -7.07
C ILE A 28 2.44 6.36 -5.82
N THR A 29 2.55 5.60 -4.72
CA THR A 29 1.75 5.57 -3.47
C THR A 29 0.82 4.35 -3.32
N GLU A 30 0.58 3.94 -2.07
CA GLU A 30 -0.26 2.80 -1.72
C GLU A 30 -1.74 2.94 -2.15
N PRO A 31 -2.42 4.10 -1.99
CA PRO A 31 -3.81 4.25 -2.44
C PRO A 31 -3.98 4.06 -3.95
N ALA A 32 -3.03 4.57 -4.74
CA ALA A 32 -3.03 4.41 -6.19
C ALA A 32 -2.80 2.94 -6.59
N ALA A 33 -1.82 2.27 -5.96
CA ALA A 33 -1.55 0.85 -6.18
C ALA A 33 -2.76 -0.03 -5.79
N MET A 34 -3.41 0.25 -4.66
CA MET A 34 -4.62 -0.46 -4.23
C MET A 34 -5.74 -0.33 -5.27
N THR A 35 -6.00 0.89 -5.75
CA THR A 35 -7.08 1.16 -6.71
C THR A 35 -6.82 0.43 -8.02
N LEU A 36 -5.60 0.52 -8.56
CA LEU A 36 -5.22 -0.15 -9.79
C LEU A 36 -5.32 -1.68 -9.65
N ALA A 37 -4.76 -2.24 -8.58
CA ALA A 37 -4.80 -3.68 -8.33
C ALA A 37 -6.24 -4.17 -8.14
N ALA A 38 -7.06 -3.45 -7.37
CA ALA A 38 -8.47 -3.80 -7.16
C ALA A 38 -9.25 -3.81 -8.48
N LEU A 39 -9.12 -2.78 -9.32
CA LEU A 39 -9.78 -2.73 -10.63
C LEU A 39 -9.30 -3.84 -11.58
N MET A 40 -8.01 -4.16 -11.56
CA MET A 40 -7.45 -5.27 -12.36
C MET A 40 -7.98 -6.63 -11.89
N LEU A 41 -8.10 -6.84 -10.58
CA LEU A 41 -8.47 -8.12 -9.97
C LEU A 41 -9.99 -8.34 -9.89
N ALA A 42 -10.79 -7.27 -9.82
CA ALA A 42 -12.24 -7.32 -9.70
C ALA A 42 -12.90 -8.28 -10.71
N PRO A 43 -12.71 -8.13 -12.03
CA PRO A 43 -13.36 -9.00 -13.01
C PRO A 43 -12.78 -10.42 -13.07
N GLN A 44 -11.61 -10.67 -12.47
CA GLN A 44 -10.91 -11.96 -12.55
C GLN A 44 -11.16 -12.85 -11.33
N VAL A 45 -11.13 -12.25 -10.13
CA VAL A 45 -11.12 -12.93 -8.83
C VAL A 45 -12.39 -12.64 -8.03
N PHE A 46 -12.81 -11.37 -7.97
CA PHE A 46 -13.92 -10.93 -7.13
C PHE A 46 -15.24 -10.94 -7.90
N ARG A 47 -15.65 -12.14 -8.29
CA ARG A 47 -16.86 -12.38 -9.12
C ARG A 47 -17.65 -13.61 -8.64
N PRO A 48 -18.91 -13.78 -9.06
CA PRO A 48 -19.65 -15.01 -8.84
C PRO A 48 -18.90 -16.24 -9.37
N GLY A 49 -18.96 -17.37 -8.65
CA GLY A 49 -18.33 -18.64 -9.04
C GLY A 49 -16.90 -18.87 -8.53
N VAL A 50 -16.25 -17.88 -7.91
CA VAL A 50 -15.00 -18.09 -7.16
C VAL A 50 -15.33 -18.41 -5.69
N PRO A 51 -14.75 -19.47 -5.08
CA PRO A 51 -14.98 -19.79 -3.67
C PRO A 51 -14.64 -18.62 -2.75
N GLU A 52 -15.51 -18.35 -1.77
CA GLU A 52 -15.39 -17.18 -0.91
C GLU A 52 -14.11 -17.17 -0.06
N ALA A 53 -13.69 -18.34 0.44
CA ALA A 53 -12.42 -18.49 1.14
C ALA A 53 -11.21 -18.05 0.29
N LEU A 54 -11.23 -18.33 -1.02
CA LEU A 54 -10.17 -17.88 -1.93
C LEU A 54 -10.25 -16.37 -2.21
N LYS A 55 -11.45 -15.78 -2.22
CA LYS A 55 -11.61 -14.32 -2.32
C LYS A 55 -11.05 -13.62 -1.09
N TYR A 56 -11.32 -14.11 0.11
CA TYR A 56 -10.72 -13.57 1.33
C TYR A 56 -9.20 -13.74 1.35
N GLY A 57 -8.67 -14.89 0.90
CA GLY A 57 -7.22 -15.06 0.73
C GLY A 57 -6.62 -14.07 -0.26
N ALA A 58 -7.27 -13.84 -1.40
CA ALA A 58 -6.83 -12.85 -2.40
C ALA A 58 -6.88 -11.42 -1.86
N LEU A 59 -7.94 -11.07 -1.14
CA LEU A 59 -8.11 -9.77 -0.52
C LEU A 59 -7.05 -9.53 0.57
N GLY A 60 -6.81 -10.52 1.42
CA GLY A 60 -5.76 -10.47 2.43
C GLY A 60 -4.38 -10.30 1.82
N VAL A 61 -4.05 -11.06 0.76
CA VAL A 61 -2.79 -10.87 0.02
C VAL A 61 -2.70 -9.47 -0.57
N LEU A 62 -3.76 -8.97 -1.20
CA LEU A 62 -3.77 -7.63 -1.78
C LEU A 62 -3.48 -6.57 -0.71
N PHE A 63 -4.16 -6.62 0.42
CA PHE A 63 -4.02 -5.63 1.50
C PHE A 63 -2.62 -5.68 2.13
N VAL A 64 -2.15 -6.88 2.47
CA VAL A 64 -0.80 -7.06 3.03
C VAL A 64 0.26 -6.62 2.03
N ASN A 65 0.16 -7.04 0.77
CA ASN A 65 1.16 -6.72 -0.24
C ASN A 65 1.20 -5.23 -0.57
N VAL A 66 0.07 -4.53 -0.58
CA VAL A 66 0.05 -3.06 -0.76
C VAL A 66 0.73 -2.38 0.43
N SER A 67 0.42 -2.81 1.67
CA SER A 67 0.99 -2.24 2.90
C SER A 67 2.51 -2.40 2.97
N ILE A 68 3.04 -3.58 2.67
CA ILE A 68 4.50 -3.80 2.71
C ILE A 68 5.18 -3.32 1.42
N GLY A 69 4.48 -3.34 0.29
CA GLY A 69 5.02 -2.94 -1.02
C GLY A 69 5.37 -1.47 -1.12
N GLY A 70 4.77 -0.60 -0.30
CA GLY A 70 5.14 0.81 -0.20
C GLY A 70 6.53 1.06 0.41
N THR A 71 7.16 0.06 1.04
CA THR A 71 8.40 0.22 1.83
C THR A 71 9.70 0.16 1.03
N LEU A 72 9.65 0.07 -0.30
CA LEU A 72 10.86 0.08 -1.14
C LEU A 72 11.52 1.47 -1.24
N THR A 73 10.79 2.55 -0.92
CA THR A 73 11.27 3.94 -0.94
C THR A 73 10.84 4.68 0.33
N SER A 74 11.43 5.85 0.60
CA SER A 74 11.16 6.63 1.81
C SER A 74 9.95 7.57 1.75
N TYR A 75 9.32 7.73 0.58
CA TYR A 75 8.30 8.76 0.35
C TYR A 75 6.89 8.22 0.05
N ALA A 76 6.76 6.93 -0.23
CA ALA A 76 5.53 6.38 -0.79
C ALA A 76 4.53 5.84 0.24
N ALA A 77 5.04 5.17 1.29
CA ALA A 77 4.23 4.62 2.37
C ALA A 77 4.04 5.68 3.48
N PRO A 78 2.80 6.03 3.86
CA PRO A 78 2.54 6.90 5.01
C PRO A 78 3.29 6.53 6.30
N PRO A 79 3.36 5.24 6.73
CA PRO A 79 4.11 4.90 7.93
C PRO A 79 5.62 5.17 7.84
N VAL A 80 6.19 5.11 6.64
CA VAL A 80 7.61 5.44 6.41
C VAL A 80 7.80 6.95 6.38
N LEU A 81 6.90 7.68 5.71
CA LEU A 81 6.95 9.14 5.63
C LEU A 81 6.91 9.80 7.02
N MET A 82 6.15 9.21 7.96
CA MET A 82 6.01 9.69 9.34
C MET A 82 7.29 9.61 10.17
N VAL A 83 8.26 8.80 9.76
CA VAL A 83 9.48 8.54 10.53
C VAL A 83 10.76 8.84 9.77
N ALA A 84 10.70 8.87 8.43
CA ALA A 84 11.87 9.02 7.57
C ALA A 84 12.66 10.30 7.85
N GLY A 85 11.97 11.43 8.02
CA GLY A 85 12.61 12.69 8.40
C GLY A 85 13.19 12.65 9.82
N THR A 86 12.50 12.04 10.77
CA THR A 86 12.90 11.98 12.18
C THR A 86 14.13 11.11 12.41
N TRP A 87 14.23 9.98 11.68
CA TRP A 87 15.30 9.00 11.84
C TRP A 87 16.33 9.03 10.69
N GLY A 88 16.20 9.98 9.76
CA GLY A 88 17.14 10.16 8.65
C GLY A 88 17.14 9.02 7.63
N TRP A 89 16.00 8.33 7.46
CA TRP A 89 15.90 7.22 6.50
C TRP A 89 15.65 7.76 5.09
N ASP A 90 16.60 7.49 4.19
CA ASP A 90 16.46 7.76 2.77
C ASP A 90 15.95 6.52 2.01
N SER A 91 15.76 6.66 0.69
CA SER A 91 15.28 5.53 -0.12
C SER A 91 16.30 4.41 -0.24
N ALA A 92 17.61 4.68 -0.07
CA ALA A 92 18.64 3.64 -0.07
C ALA A 92 18.56 2.78 1.19
N TYR A 93 18.38 3.41 2.36
CA TYR A 93 18.11 2.75 3.62
C TYR A 93 16.85 1.88 3.52
N MET A 94 15.74 2.45 3.04
CA MET A 94 14.49 1.70 2.89
C MET A 94 14.66 0.48 2.00
N PHE A 95 15.32 0.62 0.85
CA PHE A 95 15.57 -0.50 -0.05
C PHE A 95 16.44 -1.60 0.59
N ALA A 96 17.53 -1.22 1.27
CA ALA A 96 18.48 -2.14 1.88
C ALA A 96 17.92 -2.87 3.12
N HIS A 97 17.09 -2.20 3.92
CA HIS A 97 16.57 -2.74 5.17
C HIS A 97 15.15 -3.33 5.04
N PHE A 98 14.25 -2.71 4.28
CA PHE A 98 12.85 -3.18 4.14
C PHE A 98 12.53 -3.72 2.75
N GLY A 99 12.99 -3.03 1.70
CA GLY A 99 12.50 -3.21 0.33
C GLY A 99 12.69 -4.61 -0.23
N TRP A 100 13.87 -5.22 -0.07
CA TRP A 100 14.08 -6.58 -0.58
C TRP A 100 13.27 -7.63 0.20
N ARG A 101 13.10 -7.47 1.51
CA ARG A 101 12.29 -8.35 2.36
C ARG A 101 10.82 -8.26 1.97
N ALA A 102 10.32 -7.04 1.80
CA ALA A 102 8.98 -6.77 1.31
C ALA A 102 8.77 -7.35 -0.10
N ALA A 103 9.72 -7.16 -1.02
CA ALA A 103 9.64 -7.71 -2.37
C ALA A 103 9.55 -9.25 -2.37
N VAL A 104 10.38 -9.92 -1.58
CA VAL A 104 10.34 -11.39 -1.43
C VAL A 104 9.00 -11.84 -0.84
N ALA A 105 8.52 -11.19 0.23
CA ALA A 105 7.24 -11.51 0.84
C ALA A 105 6.06 -11.31 -0.14
N VAL A 106 6.04 -10.20 -0.87
CA VAL A 106 5.04 -9.90 -1.90
C VAL A 106 5.03 -11.00 -2.98
N PHE A 107 6.20 -11.40 -3.46
CA PHE A 107 6.33 -12.45 -4.48
C PHE A 107 5.83 -13.79 -3.98
N ILE A 108 6.17 -14.18 -2.75
CA ILE A 108 5.69 -15.44 -2.14
C ILE A 108 4.16 -15.39 -2.01
N ASN A 109 3.63 -14.35 -1.38
CA ASN A 109 2.20 -14.18 -1.15
C ASN A 109 1.40 -14.22 -2.45
N ALA A 110 1.81 -13.44 -3.45
CA ALA A 110 1.16 -13.38 -4.75
C ALA A 110 1.23 -14.73 -5.48
N THR A 111 2.39 -15.40 -5.45
CA THR A 111 2.56 -16.69 -6.13
C THR A 111 1.67 -17.76 -5.50
N VAL A 112 1.66 -17.86 -4.16
CA VAL A 112 0.86 -18.86 -3.45
C VAL A 112 -0.63 -18.68 -3.76
N ILE A 113 -1.17 -17.46 -3.61
CA ILE A 113 -2.61 -17.25 -3.81
C ILE A 113 -3.02 -17.40 -5.28
N VAL A 114 -2.18 -17.00 -6.23
CA VAL A 114 -2.44 -17.19 -7.66
C VAL A 114 -2.45 -18.68 -8.01
N LEU A 115 -1.56 -19.48 -7.43
CA LEU A 115 -1.58 -20.94 -7.60
C LEU A 115 -2.86 -21.59 -7.07
N LEU A 116 -3.41 -21.08 -5.95
CA LEU A 116 -4.69 -21.53 -5.41
C LEU A 116 -5.87 -21.08 -6.29
N LEU A 117 -5.80 -19.87 -6.85
CA LEU A 117 -6.83 -19.29 -7.73
C LEU A 117 -6.78 -19.80 -9.16
N ARG A 118 -5.68 -20.42 -9.63
CA ARG A 118 -5.41 -20.71 -11.06
C ARG A 118 -6.54 -21.40 -11.83
N LYS A 119 -7.37 -22.20 -11.15
CA LYS A 119 -8.51 -22.92 -11.75
C LYS A 119 -9.78 -22.06 -11.86
N HIS A 120 -9.86 -20.97 -11.10
CA HIS A 120 -11.02 -20.09 -10.96
C HIS A 120 -10.86 -18.74 -11.66
N LEU A 121 -9.65 -18.40 -12.12
CA LEU A 121 -9.38 -17.15 -12.83
C LEU A 121 -10.10 -17.11 -14.18
N ALA A 122 -10.85 -16.02 -14.39
CA ALA A 122 -11.51 -15.71 -15.65
C ALA A 122 -10.59 -14.95 -16.61
N PRO A 123 -10.79 -15.13 -17.94
CA PRO A 123 -10.25 -14.22 -18.94
C PRO A 123 -10.56 -12.78 -18.56
N PRO A 124 -9.62 -11.82 -18.74
CA PRO A 124 -9.99 -10.42 -18.65
C PRO A 124 -11.11 -10.15 -19.69
N PRO A 125 -12.08 -9.26 -19.36
CA PRO A 125 -13.06 -8.85 -20.34
C PRO A 125 -12.36 -8.32 -21.59
N ALA A 126 -12.89 -8.63 -22.78
CA ALA A 126 -12.39 -8.05 -24.01
C ALA A 126 -12.46 -6.52 -23.89
N PRO A 127 -11.44 -5.77 -24.34
CA PRO A 127 -11.46 -4.31 -24.27
C PRO A 127 -12.71 -3.79 -24.98
N THR A 128 -13.67 -3.30 -24.21
CA THR A 128 -14.94 -2.77 -24.73
C THR A 128 -14.73 -1.33 -25.13
N GLY A 129 -14.35 -1.11 -26.39
CA GLY A 129 -14.27 0.20 -27.02
C GLY A 129 -12.86 0.72 -27.26
N SER A 130 -12.78 1.77 -28.08
CA SER A 130 -11.55 2.53 -28.32
C SER A 130 -11.19 3.31 -27.05
N GLU A 131 -10.55 2.66 -26.08
CA GLU A 131 -9.81 3.38 -25.05
C GLU A 131 -8.89 4.37 -25.78
N GLN A 132 -9.08 5.67 -25.52
CA GLN A 132 -8.22 6.69 -26.11
C GLN A 132 -6.82 6.45 -25.55
N VAL A 133 -5.95 5.90 -26.39
CA VAL A 133 -4.56 5.63 -26.03
C VAL A 133 -3.92 6.96 -25.64
N VAL A 134 -3.60 7.11 -24.36
CA VAL A 134 -2.90 8.29 -23.85
C VAL A 134 -1.55 8.39 -24.58
N PRO A 135 -1.23 9.51 -25.24
CA PRO A 135 0.03 9.67 -25.95
C PRO A 135 1.20 9.49 -24.99
N LEU A 136 2.23 8.73 -25.38
CA LEU A 136 3.42 8.48 -24.56
C LEU A 136 4.04 9.76 -23.99
N LYS A 137 3.99 10.86 -24.74
CA LYS A 137 4.46 12.18 -24.29
C LYS A 137 3.73 12.66 -23.03
N VAL A 138 2.40 12.49 -22.96
CA VAL A 138 1.60 12.88 -21.79
C VAL A 138 1.99 12.03 -20.58
N SER A 139 2.19 10.73 -20.76
CA SER A 139 2.67 9.83 -19.69
C SER A 139 4.08 10.20 -19.20
N LEU A 140 5.01 10.51 -20.11
CA LEU A 140 6.36 10.95 -19.75
C LEU A 140 6.34 12.28 -19.00
N ILE A 141 5.45 13.20 -19.36
CA ILE A 141 5.27 14.46 -18.63
C ILE A 141 4.77 14.19 -17.21
N HIS A 142 3.78 13.31 -17.02
CA HIS A 142 3.30 12.91 -15.68
C HIS A 142 4.40 12.28 -14.84
N LEU A 143 5.20 11.37 -15.43
CA LEU A 143 6.35 10.77 -14.75
C LEU A 143 7.40 11.83 -14.38
N GLY A 144 7.61 12.83 -15.23
CA GLY A 144 8.46 13.99 -14.95
C GLY A 144 7.94 14.82 -13.77
N PHE A 145 6.63 15.12 -13.72
CA PHE A 145 6.01 15.79 -12.57
C PHE A 145 6.17 14.98 -11.29
N LEU A 146 5.91 13.67 -11.32
CA LEU A 146 6.08 12.79 -10.17
C LEU A 146 7.53 12.81 -9.67
N ALA A 147 8.51 12.67 -10.56
CA ALA A 147 9.93 12.74 -10.19
C ALA A 147 10.30 14.11 -9.59
N ALA A 148 9.83 15.20 -10.20
CA ALA A 148 10.07 16.56 -9.69
C ALA A 148 9.42 16.80 -8.33
N VAL A 149 8.22 16.26 -8.09
CA VAL A 149 7.54 16.34 -6.78
C VAL A 149 8.38 15.65 -5.71
N VAL A 150 8.90 14.44 -5.99
CA VAL A 150 9.74 13.69 -5.04
C VAL A 150 11.04 14.44 -4.75
N LEU A 151 11.71 14.96 -5.78
CA LEU A 151 12.98 15.69 -5.62
C LEU A 151 12.81 17.03 -4.89
N LEU A 152 11.70 17.73 -5.12
CA LEU A 152 11.44 19.08 -4.60
C LEU A 152 10.52 19.08 -3.37
N ALA A 153 10.17 17.91 -2.82
CA ALA A 153 9.25 17.78 -1.68
C ALA A 153 9.67 18.59 -0.45
N HIS A 154 10.98 18.80 -0.26
CA HIS A 154 11.57 19.56 0.85
C HIS A 154 11.52 21.08 0.65
N HIS A 155 11.10 21.56 -0.53
CA HIS A 155 11.04 22.98 -0.88
C HIS A 155 9.57 23.41 -1.13
N PRO A 156 8.84 23.88 -0.09
CA PRO A 156 7.40 24.11 -0.17
C PRO A 156 6.95 25.03 -1.31
N VAL A 157 7.72 26.08 -1.60
CA VAL A 157 7.41 27.04 -2.67
C VAL A 157 7.52 26.39 -4.05
N LEU A 158 8.57 25.61 -4.29
CA LEU A 158 8.77 24.90 -5.55
C LEU A 158 7.75 23.77 -5.70
N PHE A 159 7.46 23.05 -4.63
CA PHE A 159 6.41 22.02 -4.60
C PHE A 159 5.04 22.62 -4.98
N LEU A 160 4.65 23.73 -4.36
CA LEU A 160 3.36 24.36 -4.65
C LEU A 160 3.31 24.90 -6.08
N GLY A 161 4.40 25.53 -6.56
CA GLY A 161 4.50 25.98 -7.95
C GLY A 161 4.39 24.84 -8.96
N LEU A 162 5.06 23.72 -8.70
CA LEU A 162 5.01 22.52 -9.51
C LEU A 162 3.59 21.91 -9.51
N PHE A 163 2.93 21.87 -8.35
CA PHE A 163 1.55 21.40 -8.23
C PHE A 163 0.58 22.30 -9.02
N MET A 164 0.71 23.62 -8.93
CA MET A 164 -0.08 24.56 -9.74
C MET A 164 0.16 24.37 -11.25
N LEU A 165 1.41 24.16 -11.64
CA LEU A 165 1.76 23.86 -13.03
C LEU A 165 1.13 22.53 -13.50
N PHE A 166 1.13 21.51 -12.65
CA PHE A 166 0.49 20.23 -12.91
C PHE A 166 -1.02 20.40 -13.13
N LEU A 167 -1.72 21.13 -12.25
CA LEU A 167 -3.15 21.42 -12.43
C LEU A 167 -3.42 22.16 -13.75
N GLY A 168 -2.57 23.14 -14.07
CA GLY A 168 -2.63 23.87 -15.34
C GLY A 168 -2.44 22.95 -16.56
N PHE A 169 -1.46 22.04 -16.50
CA PHE A 169 -1.22 21.04 -17.54
C PHE A 169 -2.42 20.10 -17.72
N THR A 170 -2.95 19.56 -16.62
CA THR A 170 -4.11 18.65 -16.69
C THR A 170 -5.35 19.35 -17.24
N LYS A 171 -5.52 20.65 -16.96
CA LYS A 171 -6.62 21.42 -17.50
C LYS A 171 -6.44 21.77 -18.98
N ALA A 172 -5.21 22.10 -19.40
CA ALA A 172 -4.90 22.42 -20.79
C ALA A 172 -5.03 21.22 -21.73
N TYR A 173 -4.76 20.01 -21.23
CA TYR A 173 -4.81 18.75 -22.00
C TYR A 173 -5.91 17.80 -21.53
N GLU A 174 -7.07 18.33 -21.10
CA GLU A 174 -8.17 17.58 -20.46
C GLU A 174 -8.66 16.36 -21.26
N ARG A 175 -8.51 16.36 -22.59
CA ARG A 175 -8.86 15.23 -23.46
C ARG A 175 -8.09 13.93 -23.12
N HIS A 176 -6.91 14.04 -22.53
CA HIS A 176 -6.06 12.90 -22.18
C HIS A 176 -5.96 12.70 -20.65
N GLN A 177 -6.85 13.33 -19.87
CA GLN A 177 -6.81 13.27 -18.41
C GLN A 177 -8.09 12.64 -17.86
N ASP A 178 -7.92 11.84 -16.81
CA ASP A 178 -9.01 11.48 -15.93
C ASP A 178 -9.27 12.61 -14.91
N PRO A 179 -10.48 12.68 -14.33
CA PRO A 179 -10.76 13.61 -13.24
C PRO A 179 -9.78 13.45 -12.07
N LEU A 180 -9.23 14.57 -11.61
CA LEU A 180 -8.31 14.56 -10.47
C LEU A 180 -9.06 14.28 -9.16
N ILE A 181 -8.53 13.35 -8.37
CA ILE A 181 -9.01 13.00 -7.02
C ILE A 181 -8.47 13.94 -5.94
N LEU A 182 -8.64 15.25 -6.15
CA LEU A 182 -8.12 16.29 -5.24
C LEU A 182 -8.75 16.24 -3.86
N LYS A 183 -10.06 15.95 -3.79
CA LYS A 183 -10.80 15.89 -2.54
C LYS A 183 -10.26 14.77 -1.65
N GLU A 184 -10.07 13.59 -2.21
CA GLU A 184 -9.55 12.40 -1.53
C GLU A 184 -8.11 12.65 -1.04
N GLY A 185 -7.26 13.20 -1.90
CA GLY A 185 -5.88 13.57 -1.53
C GLY A 185 -5.83 14.59 -0.39
N LEU A 186 -6.69 15.62 -0.42
CA LEU A 186 -6.80 16.60 0.67
C LEU A 186 -7.33 15.99 1.96
N LEU A 187 -8.31 15.07 1.90
CA LEU A 187 -8.81 14.37 3.08
C LEU A 187 -7.72 13.52 3.74
N VAL A 188 -6.89 12.83 2.94
CA VAL A 188 -5.71 12.13 3.44
C VAL A 188 -4.74 13.13 4.08
N GLY A 189 -4.47 14.26 3.43
CA GLY A 189 -3.63 15.33 3.99
C GLY A 189 -4.14 15.85 5.33
N PHE A 190 -5.45 16.12 5.46
CA PHE A 190 -6.08 16.53 6.71
C PHE A 190 -6.00 15.45 7.80
N PHE A 191 -6.17 14.18 7.42
CA PHE A 191 -5.99 13.05 8.34
C PHE A 191 -4.56 12.99 8.88
N LEU A 192 -3.55 13.04 8.00
CA LEU A 192 -2.14 13.04 8.41
C LEU A 192 -1.79 14.27 9.25
N ALA A 193 -2.29 15.46 8.89
CA ALA A 193 -2.11 16.66 9.70
C ALA A 193 -2.76 16.53 11.09
N GLY A 194 -3.98 15.99 11.16
CA GLY A 194 -4.67 15.68 12.40
C GLY A 194 -3.89 14.69 13.26
N LEU A 195 -3.31 13.64 12.66
CA LEU A 195 -2.42 12.70 13.34
C LEU A 195 -1.19 13.40 13.90
N VAL A 196 -0.54 14.28 13.13
CA VAL A 196 0.65 15.00 13.61
C VAL A 196 0.32 15.91 14.79
N VAL A 197 -0.75 16.70 14.69
CA VAL A 197 -1.16 17.66 15.72
C VAL A 197 -1.69 16.97 16.97
N LEU A 198 -2.62 16.02 16.83
CA LEU A 198 -3.25 15.33 17.97
C LEU A 198 -2.40 14.19 18.53
N GLY A 199 -1.66 13.48 17.68
CA GLY A 199 -0.77 12.39 18.10
C GLY A 199 0.37 12.89 18.97
N GLY A 200 0.87 14.11 18.72
CA GLY A 200 1.82 14.79 19.62
C GLY A 200 1.33 14.86 21.07
N MET A 201 0.01 14.99 21.27
CA MET A 201 -0.60 15.05 22.60
C MET A 201 -0.72 13.68 23.29
N GLN A 202 -0.52 12.57 22.57
CA GLN A 202 -0.68 11.20 23.09
C GLN A 202 0.63 10.61 23.64
N GLN A 203 1.75 11.34 23.56
CA GLN A 203 3.06 10.85 23.96
C GLN A 203 3.13 10.39 25.43
N TRP A 204 2.38 11.04 26.33
CA TRP A 204 2.50 10.85 27.78
C TRP A 204 2.22 9.43 28.27
N TRP A 205 1.30 8.69 27.63
CA TRP A 205 0.97 7.32 28.00
C TRP A 205 1.67 6.28 27.12
N LEU A 206 1.98 6.62 25.86
CA LEU A 206 2.58 5.68 24.93
C LEU A 206 4.07 5.47 25.18
N GLN A 207 4.81 6.56 25.48
CA GLN A 207 6.25 6.49 25.69
C GLN A 207 6.66 5.48 26.78
N PRO A 208 6.05 5.45 27.98
CA PRO A 208 6.38 4.45 29.00
C PRO A 208 6.16 3.01 28.53
N ILE A 209 5.10 2.75 27.77
CA ILE A 209 4.77 1.41 27.27
C ILE A 209 5.81 0.97 26.24
N VAL A 210 6.00 1.75 25.18
CA VAL A 210 6.87 1.36 24.07
C VAL A 210 8.34 1.29 24.50
N SER A 211 8.81 2.22 25.36
CA SER A 211 10.18 2.18 25.90
C SER A 211 10.44 1.00 26.83
N SER A 212 9.40 0.41 27.42
CA SER A 212 9.53 -0.79 28.26
C SER A 212 9.60 -2.10 27.46
N LEU A 213 9.22 -2.07 26.17
CA LEU A 213 9.19 -3.26 25.33
C LEU A 213 10.56 -3.54 24.70
N GLY A 214 10.97 -4.80 24.75
CA GLY A 214 12.09 -5.28 23.93
C GLY A 214 11.75 -5.25 22.43
N PRO A 215 12.74 -5.22 21.51
CA PRO A 215 12.50 -5.03 20.08
C PRO A 215 11.51 -6.03 19.46
N THR A 216 11.60 -7.31 19.82
CA THR A 216 10.67 -8.33 19.30
C THR A 216 9.24 -8.15 19.83
N ALA A 217 9.10 -7.77 21.10
CA ALA A 217 7.79 -7.46 21.67
C ALA A 217 7.19 -6.20 21.03
N LEU A 218 8.03 -5.22 20.68
CA LEU A 218 7.62 -4.03 19.95
C LEU A 218 7.14 -4.37 18.53
N PHE A 219 7.83 -5.28 17.83
CA PHE A 219 7.42 -5.77 16.52
C PHE A 219 6.02 -6.39 16.54
N PHE A 220 5.79 -7.39 17.40
CA PHE A 220 4.49 -8.07 17.48
C PHE A 220 3.40 -7.18 18.08
N GLY A 221 3.76 -6.32 19.03
CA GLY A 221 2.87 -5.30 19.57
C GLY A 221 2.40 -4.34 18.48
N ALA A 222 3.31 -3.85 17.64
CA ALA A 222 2.98 -2.98 16.53
C ALA A 222 2.12 -3.68 15.48
N LEU A 223 2.50 -4.90 15.08
CA LEU A 223 1.73 -5.72 14.14
C LEU A 223 0.29 -5.94 14.61
N GLY A 224 0.12 -6.31 15.89
CA GLY A 224 -1.21 -6.55 16.47
C GLY A 224 -2.02 -5.26 16.64
N LEU A 225 -1.41 -4.18 17.15
CA LEU A 225 -2.08 -2.90 17.31
C LEU A 225 -2.54 -2.33 15.98
N THR A 226 -1.72 -2.45 14.92
CA THR A 226 -2.11 -2.01 13.58
C THR A 226 -3.33 -2.75 13.05
N ALA A 227 -3.65 -3.96 13.51
CA ALA A 227 -4.91 -4.59 13.11
C ALA A 227 -6.15 -3.77 13.55
N ILE A 228 -6.03 -2.95 14.59
CA ILE A 228 -7.12 -2.14 15.14
C ILE A 228 -6.85 -0.62 15.08
N THR A 229 -5.68 -0.20 14.60
CA THR A 229 -5.28 1.20 14.43
C THR A 229 -4.57 1.42 13.10
N ASP A 230 -4.54 2.67 12.63
CA ASP A 230 -3.82 3.02 11.40
C ASP A 230 -2.29 2.87 11.59
N ASN A 231 -1.62 2.27 10.60
CA ASN A 231 -0.17 2.02 10.63
C ASN A 231 0.67 3.32 10.67
N ALA A 232 0.22 4.40 10.02
CA ALA A 232 0.92 5.68 9.99
C ALA A 232 0.77 6.39 11.33
N ALA A 233 -0.39 6.28 11.96
CA ALA A 233 -0.60 6.77 13.32
C ALA A 233 0.37 6.10 14.30
N LEU A 234 0.51 4.78 14.25
CA LEU A 234 1.39 4.05 15.18
C LEU A 234 2.87 4.39 15.00
N THR A 235 3.34 4.48 13.75
CA THR A 235 4.73 4.82 13.44
C THR A 235 5.05 6.29 13.75
N TYR A 236 4.12 7.21 13.48
CA TYR A 236 4.24 8.60 13.92
C TYR A 236 4.37 8.69 15.44
N LEU A 237 3.48 8.02 16.18
CA LEU A 237 3.56 8.05 17.64
C LEU A 237 4.88 7.45 18.17
N GLY A 238 5.44 6.45 17.48
CA GLY A 238 6.76 5.92 17.79
C GLY A 238 7.91 6.88 17.50
N SER A 239 7.80 7.73 16.48
CA SER A 239 8.83 8.73 16.17
C SER A 239 8.94 9.83 17.23
N LEU A 240 7.89 10.02 18.03
CA LEU A 240 7.88 10.94 19.18
C LEU A 240 8.67 10.38 20.39
N ILE A 241 9.03 9.10 20.40
CA ILE A 241 9.67 8.46 21.53
C ILE A 241 11.18 8.68 21.47
N ALA A 242 11.69 9.49 22.40
CA ALA A 242 13.11 9.74 22.52
C ALA A 242 13.88 8.48 22.96
N GLY A 243 15.06 8.26 22.36
CA GLY A 243 16.00 7.23 22.80
C GLY A 243 15.70 5.81 22.32
N LEU A 244 14.77 5.62 21.36
CA LEU A 244 14.62 4.32 20.71
C LEU A 244 15.90 3.94 19.96
N SER A 245 16.40 2.72 20.23
CA SER A 245 17.52 2.15 19.47
C SER A 245 17.15 1.98 17.99
N GLU A 246 18.12 2.03 17.08
CA GLU A 246 17.89 1.81 15.64
C GLU A 246 17.16 0.50 15.36
N HIS A 247 17.50 -0.56 16.10
CA HIS A 247 16.83 -1.85 15.98
C HIS A 247 15.36 -1.79 16.43
N SER A 248 15.05 -1.05 17.50
CA SER A 248 13.66 -0.83 17.93
C SER A 248 12.86 0.02 16.93
N GLN A 249 13.48 1.04 16.33
CA GLN A 249 12.88 1.86 15.27
C GLN A 249 12.51 0.99 14.06
N TYR A 250 13.44 0.14 13.61
CA TYR A 250 13.19 -0.84 12.56
C TYR A 250 12.04 -1.78 12.93
N MET A 251 12.09 -2.40 14.12
CA MET A 251 11.09 -3.37 14.57
C MET A 251 9.68 -2.78 14.70
N LEU A 252 9.57 -1.53 15.16
CA LEU A 252 8.28 -0.83 15.22
C LEU A 252 7.67 -0.69 13.83
N VAL A 253 8.43 -0.14 12.88
CA VAL A 253 7.93 0.11 11.52
C VAL A 253 7.65 -1.19 10.81
N ALA A 254 8.54 -2.18 10.93
CA ALA A 254 8.39 -3.50 10.34
C ALA A 254 7.11 -4.20 10.84
N GLY A 255 6.83 -4.11 12.15
CA GLY A 255 5.59 -4.62 12.73
C GLY A 255 4.36 -3.89 12.19
N ALA A 256 4.39 -2.56 12.19
CA ALA A 256 3.28 -1.74 11.72
C ALA A 256 2.95 -2.01 10.24
N VAL A 257 3.94 -2.06 9.34
CA VAL A 257 3.69 -2.30 7.92
C VAL A 257 3.23 -3.75 7.65
N ALA A 258 3.72 -4.73 8.40
CA ALA A 258 3.28 -6.13 8.29
C ALA A 258 1.83 -6.33 8.76
N GLY A 259 1.41 -5.59 9.80
CA GLY A 259 0.04 -5.60 10.32
C GLY A 259 -0.97 -4.83 9.48
N GLY A 260 -0.51 -3.92 8.61
CA GLY A 260 -1.37 -2.99 7.85
C GLY A 260 -2.38 -3.64 6.90
N GLY A 261 -2.24 -4.94 6.61
CA GLY A 261 -3.20 -5.68 5.79
C GLY A 261 -4.26 -6.48 6.55
N LEU A 262 -4.20 -6.52 7.89
CA LEU A 262 -5.03 -7.43 8.71
C LEU A 262 -6.51 -7.04 8.74
N THR A 263 -6.83 -5.74 8.63
CA THR A 263 -8.22 -5.26 8.66
C THR A 263 -8.43 -4.06 7.73
N VAL A 264 -9.70 -3.68 7.52
CA VAL A 264 -10.06 -2.52 6.69
C VAL A 264 -9.53 -1.20 7.26
N ILE A 265 -9.37 -1.09 8.58
CA ILE A 265 -8.96 0.15 9.25
C ILE A 265 -7.45 0.25 9.49
N ALA A 266 -6.72 -0.84 9.26
CA ALA A 266 -5.28 -0.96 9.54
C ALA A 266 -4.40 -0.07 8.66
N ASN A 267 -4.89 0.27 7.47
CA ASN A 267 -4.17 1.10 6.51
C ASN A 267 -5.16 1.88 5.62
N ALA A 268 -4.84 3.15 5.32
CA ALA A 268 -5.67 4.08 4.55
C ALA A 268 -6.15 3.57 3.16
N PRO A 269 -5.40 2.77 2.39
CA PRO A 269 -5.88 2.20 1.12
C PRO A 269 -6.94 1.10 1.29
N ASN A 270 -6.97 0.39 2.42
CA ASN A 270 -7.81 -0.80 2.59
C ASN A 270 -9.32 -0.51 2.43
N PRO A 271 -9.88 0.61 2.95
CA PRO A 271 -11.27 0.98 2.69
C PRO A 271 -11.59 1.18 1.21
N ALA A 272 -10.65 1.74 0.43
CA ALA A 272 -10.83 1.92 -1.01
C ALA A 272 -10.84 0.56 -1.73
N GLY A 273 -9.90 -0.31 -1.41
CA GLY A 273 -9.89 -1.69 -1.93
C GLY A 273 -11.16 -2.45 -1.56
N ALA A 274 -11.61 -2.36 -0.31
CA ALA A 274 -12.84 -2.98 0.15
C ALA A 274 -14.07 -2.47 -0.60
N ALA A 275 -14.19 -1.14 -0.79
CA ALA A 275 -15.31 -0.54 -1.51
C ALA A 275 -15.37 -0.97 -2.98
N LEU A 276 -14.22 -1.12 -3.64
CA LEU A 276 -14.13 -1.56 -5.03
C LEU A 276 -14.43 -3.05 -5.21
N LEU A 277 -14.14 -3.87 -4.20
CA LEU A 277 -14.17 -5.34 -4.31
C LEU A 277 -15.38 -6.00 -3.64
N ARG A 278 -16.09 -5.31 -2.75
CA ARG A 278 -17.21 -5.88 -1.96
C ARG A 278 -18.32 -6.50 -2.80
N ASN A 279 -18.62 -5.94 -3.97
CA ASN A 279 -19.65 -6.45 -4.87
C ASN A 279 -19.34 -7.87 -5.39
N GLY A 280 -18.07 -8.29 -5.28
CA GLY A 280 -17.63 -9.64 -5.61
C GLY A 280 -17.88 -10.69 -4.54
N PHE A 281 -18.28 -10.31 -3.33
CA PHE A 281 -18.54 -11.22 -2.20
C PHE A 281 -20.04 -11.55 -2.08
N SER A 282 -20.37 -12.57 -1.27
CA SER A 282 -21.76 -12.81 -0.89
C SER A 282 -22.31 -11.60 -0.13
N ASP A 283 -23.59 -11.29 -0.37
CA ASP A 283 -24.28 -10.15 0.23
C ASP A 283 -23.62 -8.79 -0.07
N GLU A 284 -22.77 -8.72 -1.10
CA GLU A 284 -22.04 -7.51 -1.53
C GLU A 284 -21.26 -6.85 -0.38
N SER A 285 -20.80 -7.65 0.58
CA SER A 285 -20.15 -7.19 1.81
C SER A 285 -18.91 -8.01 2.15
N ILE A 286 -17.96 -7.37 2.83
CA ILE A 286 -16.70 -8.01 3.26
C ILE A 286 -16.80 -8.24 4.77
N ASN A 287 -16.78 -9.52 5.18
CA ASN A 287 -16.77 -9.87 6.59
C ASN A 287 -15.40 -9.57 7.22
N ALA A 288 -15.40 -8.90 8.38
CA ALA A 288 -14.17 -8.51 9.08
C ALA A 288 -13.32 -9.72 9.53
N LEU A 289 -13.96 -10.79 10.04
CA LEU A 289 -13.25 -12.01 10.44
C LEU A 289 -12.76 -12.80 9.23
N GLY A 290 -13.54 -12.80 8.14
CA GLY A 290 -13.12 -13.38 6.86
C GLY A 290 -11.87 -12.72 6.31
N LEU A 291 -11.82 -11.38 6.30
CA LEU A 291 -10.64 -10.62 5.91
C LEU A 291 -9.46 -10.91 6.83
N LEU A 292 -9.66 -10.85 8.15
CA LEU A 292 -8.61 -11.13 9.13
C LEU A 292 -8.00 -12.51 8.89
N ALA A 293 -8.85 -13.55 8.78
CA ALA A 293 -8.40 -14.92 8.52
C ALA A 293 -7.66 -15.05 7.18
N GLY A 294 -8.14 -14.37 6.12
CA GLY A 294 -7.49 -14.33 4.81
C GLY A 294 -6.13 -13.62 4.83
N ALA A 295 -5.93 -12.65 5.72
CA ALA A 295 -4.70 -11.89 5.85
C ALA A 295 -3.63 -12.56 6.74
N LEU A 296 -4.00 -13.49 7.64
CA LEU A 296 -3.05 -14.13 8.57
C LEU A 296 -1.87 -14.81 7.86
N GLY A 297 -2.15 -15.58 6.80
CA GLY A 297 -1.11 -16.25 6.00
C GLY A 297 -0.10 -15.28 5.39
N PRO A 298 -0.53 -14.31 4.57
CA PRO A 298 0.39 -13.34 3.98
C PRO A 298 1.08 -12.43 5.01
N THR A 299 0.42 -12.08 6.11
CA THR A 299 1.05 -11.34 7.21
C THR A 299 2.14 -12.17 7.89
N ALA A 300 1.94 -13.48 8.09
CA ALA A 300 2.96 -14.35 8.65
C ALA A 300 4.21 -14.42 7.75
N VAL A 301 4.03 -14.51 6.43
CA VAL A 301 5.14 -14.45 5.47
C VAL A 301 5.90 -13.13 5.58
N ALA A 302 5.18 -12.00 5.57
CA ALA A 302 5.79 -10.68 5.73
C ALA A 302 6.54 -10.55 7.06
N ALA A 303 5.94 -11.01 8.16
CA ALA A 303 6.52 -10.96 9.48
C ALA A 303 7.81 -11.79 9.58
N LEU A 304 7.81 -13.01 9.03
CA LEU A 304 9.01 -13.84 8.98
C LEU A 304 10.14 -13.16 8.20
N LEU A 305 9.83 -12.58 7.03
CA LEU A 305 10.84 -11.90 6.21
C LEU A 305 11.40 -10.64 6.88
N PHE A 306 10.60 -9.91 7.65
CA PHE A 306 11.08 -8.74 8.38
C PHE A 306 11.91 -9.07 9.63
N LEU A 307 11.73 -10.27 10.20
CA LEU A 307 12.48 -10.73 11.37
C LEU A 307 13.84 -11.36 11.03
N ILE A 308 14.09 -11.68 9.77
CA ILE A 308 15.36 -12.19 9.23
C ILE A 308 16.23 -11.03 8.75
#